data_AF-A0A7C9AEF2-F1
#
_entry.id   AF-A0A7C9AEF2-F1
#
_cell.length_a   1.000
_cell.length_b   1.000
_cell.length_c   1.000
_cell.angle_alpha   90.00
_cell.angle_beta   90.00
_cell.angle_gamma   90.00
#
_symmetry.space_group_name_H-M   'P 1'
#
loop_
_entity.id
_entity.type
_entity.pdbx_description
1 polymer ?
#
loop_
_entity_poly.entity_id
_entity_poly.type
_entity_poly.pdbx_seq_one_letter_code
_entity_poly.pdbx_strand_id
1 'polypeptide(L)'
;PKWDVYSFGVVLLELLTGKVVVSDELGPPVLAGLAVVLEDKTRVLRMADPAIRAELEGREEDLFACLKLGYNCISHVPQKRPPMKEALQVLEKIPTSSAPS
;
A
#
# COMPACT_ATOMS: atom_id res chain seq x y z
N PRO A 1 15.71 -11.11 -3.41
CA PRO A 1 14.35 -11.05 -3.99
C PRO A 1 13.23 -10.74 -2.98
N LYS A 2 12.97 -11.62 -1.99
CA LYS A 2 11.85 -11.42 -1.05
C LYS A 2 12.05 -10.27 -0.05
N TRP A 3 13.31 -9.94 0.25
CA TRP A 3 13.66 -8.75 1.03
C TRP A 3 13.47 -7.47 0.21
N ASP A 4 13.83 -7.49 -1.08
CA ASP A 4 13.57 -6.35 -1.99
C ASP A 4 12.07 -6.03 -2.08
N VAL A 5 11.22 -7.07 -2.14
CA VAL A 5 9.75 -6.91 -2.10
C VAL A 5 9.29 -6.31 -0.77
N TYR A 6 9.90 -6.71 0.35
CA TYR A 6 9.57 -6.15 1.67
C TYR A 6 9.93 -4.67 1.73
N SER A 7 11.16 -4.31 1.36
CA SER A 7 11.62 -2.93 1.32
C SER A 7 10.76 -2.07 0.38
N PHE A 8 10.38 -2.61 -0.79
CA PHE A 8 9.42 -1.96 -1.67
C PHE A 8 8.07 -1.70 -0.98
N GLY A 9 7.53 -2.69 -0.28
CA GLY A 9 6.28 -2.56 0.46
C GLY A 9 6.34 -1.49 1.55
N VAL A 10 7.45 -1.42 2.29
CA VAL A 10 7.71 -0.38 3.29
C VAL A 10 7.65 1.00 2.62
N VAL A 11 8.46 1.22 1.59
CA VAL A 11 8.53 2.52 0.89
C VAL A 11 7.17 2.89 0.28
N LEU A 12 6.45 1.94 -0.33
CA LEU A 12 5.12 2.19 -0.88
C LEU A 12 4.14 2.67 0.20
N LEU A 13 4.13 2.03 1.37
CA LEU A 13 3.25 2.43 2.46
C LEU A 13 3.67 3.77 3.08
N GLU A 14 4.97 4.06 3.16
CA GLU A 14 5.46 5.36 3.61
C GLU A 14 5.00 6.48 2.68
N LEU A 15 5.08 6.27 1.36
CA LEU A 15 4.59 7.21 0.37
C LEU A 15 3.09 7.43 0.47
N LEU A 16 2.30 6.35 0.56
CA LEU A 16 0.84 6.43 0.59
C LEU A 16 0.28 7.04 1.88
N THR A 17 0.99 6.90 3.00
CA THR A 17 0.51 7.34 4.32
C THR A 17 1.18 8.62 4.82
N GLY A 18 2.29 9.04 4.20
CA GLY A 18 3.12 10.14 4.67
C GLY A 18 3.82 9.86 6.01
N LYS A 19 3.86 8.60 6.46
CA LYS A 19 4.35 8.19 7.78
C LYS A 19 5.49 7.20 7.65
N VAL A 20 6.50 7.33 8.49
CA VAL A 20 7.61 6.37 8.56
C VAL A 20 7.08 5.01 9.02
N VAL A 21 7.40 3.95 8.27
CA VAL A 21 7.05 2.57 8.57
C VAL A 21 8.32 1.92 9.11
N VAL A 22 8.54 2.06 10.42
CA VAL A 22 9.76 1.53 11.07
C VAL A 22 9.70 -0.01 11.07
N SER A 23 10.77 -0.63 10.56
CA SER A 23 10.97 -2.08 10.44
C SER A 23 11.23 -2.81 11.77
N ASP A 24 11.16 -2.10 12.90
CA ASP A 24 11.51 -2.67 14.21
C ASP A 24 10.27 -3.26 14.86
N GLU A 25 9.93 -4.48 14.42
CA GLU A 25 8.94 -5.45 14.94
C GLU A 25 7.50 -4.99 15.26
N LEU A 26 7.19 -3.70 15.33
CA LEU A 26 5.96 -3.20 15.94
C LEU A 26 5.74 -1.71 15.62
N GLY A 27 5.57 -1.31 14.35
CA GLY A 27 5.03 0.02 14.01
C GLY A 27 3.50 0.06 14.26
N PRO A 28 2.99 0.47 15.45
CA PRO A 28 1.71 -0.06 15.94
C PRO A 28 0.46 0.43 15.18
N PRO A 29 0.31 1.72 14.80
CA PRO A 29 -0.95 2.17 14.21
C PRO A 29 -1.08 1.83 12.72
N VAL A 30 0.01 1.93 11.95
CA VAL A 30 -0.05 1.78 10.49
C VAL A 30 -0.21 0.32 10.12
N LEU A 31 0.58 -0.58 10.72
CA LEU A 31 0.47 -2.00 10.42
C LEU A 31 -0.77 -2.64 11.04
N ALA A 32 -1.15 -2.26 12.27
CA ALA A 32 -2.41 -2.77 12.85
C ALA A 32 -3.64 -2.23 12.12
N GLY A 33 -3.62 -0.97 11.66
CA GLY A 33 -4.70 -0.43 10.84
C GLY A 33 -4.76 -1.09 9.47
N LEU A 34 -3.62 -1.44 8.87
CA LEU A 34 -3.56 -2.19 7.62
C LEU A 34 -3.87 -3.68 7.80
N ALA A 35 -3.70 -4.27 8.99
CA ALA A 35 -4.18 -5.63 9.25
C ALA A 35 -5.70 -5.73 9.14
N VAL A 36 -6.41 -4.62 9.36
CA VAL A 36 -7.85 -4.46 9.14
C VAL A 36 -8.21 -4.29 7.65
N VAL A 37 -7.23 -4.35 6.72
CA VAL A 37 -7.45 -4.29 5.25
C VAL A 37 -8.43 -5.34 4.73
N LEU A 38 -8.67 -6.41 5.48
CA LEU A 38 -9.65 -7.42 5.10
C LEU A 38 -11.06 -7.16 5.62
N GLU A 39 -11.25 -6.23 6.56
CA GLU A 39 -12.53 -6.06 7.28
C GLU A 39 -13.15 -4.66 7.14
N ASP A 40 -12.36 -3.59 6.94
CA ASP A 40 -12.89 -2.22 6.83
C ASP A 40 -12.09 -1.34 5.86
N LYS A 41 -12.58 -1.26 4.62
CA LYS A 41 -12.01 -0.42 3.55
C LYS A 41 -11.98 1.06 3.93
N THR A 42 -13.03 1.57 4.58
CA THR A 42 -13.14 2.99 4.95
C THR A 42 -12.07 3.38 5.96
N ARG A 43 -11.82 2.50 6.93
CA ARG A 43 -10.77 2.71 7.94
C ARG A 43 -9.37 2.73 7.31
N VAL A 44 -9.10 1.85 6.35
CA VAL A 44 -7.82 1.81 5.63
C VAL A 44 -7.60 3.06 4.80
N LEU A 45 -8.61 3.51 4.06
CA LEU A 45 -8.51 4.72 3.24
C LEU A 45 -8.19 5.95 4.09
N ARG A 46 -8.68 6.03 5.33
CA ARG A 46 -8.35 7.11 6.27
C ARG A 46 -6.88 7.14 6.70
N MET A 47 -6.13 6.06 6.49
CA MET A 47 -4.72 5.98 6.85
C MET A 47 -3.82 6.64 5.81
N ALA A 48 -4.29 6.73 4.57
CA ALA A 48 -3.59 7.43 3.51
C ALA A 48 -3.44 8.91 3.83
N ASP A 49 -2.38 9.50 3.29
CA ASP A 49 -2.10 10.92 3.41
C ASP A 49 -3.31 11.74 2.92
N PRO A 50 -3.76 12.77 3.66
CA PRO A 50 -4.91 13.57 3.26
C PRO A 50 -4.79 14.21 1.87
N ALA A 51 -3.59 14.60 1.44
CA ALA A 51 -3.36 15.15 0.10
C ALA A 51 -3.56 14.09 -0.99
N ILE A 52 -3.05 12.87 -0.77
CA ILE A 52 -3.26 11.74 -1.68
C ILE A 52 -4.75 11.38 -1.76
N ARG A 53 -5.45 11.38 -0.63
CA ARG A 53 -6.90 11.11 -0.60
C ARG A 53 -7.70 12.15 -1.36
N ALA A 54 -7.30 13.42 -1.29
CA ALA A 54 -7.95 14.49 -2.04
C ALA A 54 -7.68 14.38 -3.56
N GLU A 55 -6.47 14.02 -3.96
CA GLU A 55 -6.11 13.82 -5.38
C GLU A 55 -6.76 12.57 -6.00
N LEU A 56 -7.04 11.56 -5.16
CA LEU A 56 -7.68 10.30 -5.54
C LEU A 56 -9.17 10.24 -5.18
N GLU A 57 -9.82 11.38 -4.95
CA GLU A 57 -11.28 11.41 -4.75
C GLU A 57 -12.01 10.80 -5.97
N GLY A 58 -12.91 9.85 -5.72
CA GLY A 58 -13.55 9.04 -6.77
C GLY A 58 -12.69 7.91 -7.34
N ARG A 59 -11.46 7.73 -6.85
CA ARG A 59 -10.52 6.63 -7.17
C ARG A 59 -10.09 5.87 -5.93
N GLU A 60 -10.99 5.72 -4.97
CA GLU A 60 -10.70 5.08 -3.68
C GLU A 60 -10.34 3.60 -3.82
N GLU A 61 -10.85 2.91 -4.85
CA GLU A 61 -10.47 1.52 -5.12
C GLU A 61 -9.01 1.39 -5.53
N ASP A 62 -8.48 2.34 -6.31
CA ASP A 62 -7.08 2.35 -6.73
C ASP A 62 -6.15 2.58 -5.53
N LEU A 63 -6.50 3.56 -4.69
CA LEU A 63 -5.79 3.82 -3.44
C LEU A 63 -5.82 2.61 -2.50
N PHE A 64 -6.98 1.96 -2.37
CA PHE A 64 -7.12 0.75 -1.57
C PHE A 64 -6.27 -0.41 -2.11
N ALA A 65 -6.25 -0.61 -3.43
CA ALA A 65 -5.42 -1.64 -4.07
C ALA A 65 -3.93 -1.41 -3.81
N CYS A 66 -3.47 -0.15 -3.88
CA CYS A 66 -2.11 0.27 -3.52
C CYS A 66 -1.75 -0.04 -2.06
N LEU A 67 -2.61 0.35 -1.11
CA LEU A 67 -2.40 0.08 0.31
C LEU A 67 -2.37 -1.42 0.61
N LYS A 68 -3.28 -2.18 0.00
CA LYS A 68 -3.33 -3.65 0.11
C LYS A 68 -2.09 -4.32 -0.49
N LEU A 69 -1.59 -3.82 -1.62
CA LEU A 69 -0.35 -4.28 -2.22
C LEU A 69 0.83 -4.07 -1.27
N GLY A 70 0.99 -2.84 -0.75
CA GLY A 70 2.04 -2.52 0.23
C GLY A 70 1.99 -3.44 1.44
N TYR A 71 0.80 -3.66 2.01
CA TYR A 71 0.59 -4.58 3.13
C TYR A 71 1.02 -6.03 2.83
N ASN A 72 0.67 -6.57 1.66
CA ASN A 72 1.07 -7.92 1.27
C ASN A 72 2.58 -8.04 1.06
N CYS A 73 3.22 -7.01 0.52
CA CYS A 73 4.67 -6.95 0.29
C CYS A 73 5.47 -7.01 1.60
N ILE A 74 4.97 -6.42 2.69
CA ILE A 74 5.62 -6.41 4.00
C ILE A 74 5.27 -7.62 4.89
N SER A 75 4.64 -8.66 4.35
CA SER A 75 4.26 -9.82 5.16
C SER A 75 5.46 -10.40 5.91
N HIS A 76 5.30 -10.66 7.22
CA HIS A 76 6.31 -11.36 8.02
C HIS A 76 6.55 -12.80 7.54
N VAL A 77 5.63 -13.37 6.75
CA VAL A 77 5.78 -14.68 6.11
C VAL A 77 6.28 -14.46 4.67
N PRO A 78 7.57 -14.70 4.35
CA PRO A 78 8.15 -14.35 3.04
C PRO A 78 7.45 -15.01 1.85
N GLN A 79 6.86 -16.18 2.05
CA GLN A 79 6.13 -16.93 1.03
C GLN A 79 4.80 -16.24 0.65
N LYS A 80 4.21 -15.46 1.55
CA LYS A 80 2.98 -14.69 1.29
C LYS A 80 3.23 -13.39 0.54
N ARG A 81 4.48 -12.93 0.46
CA ARG A 81 4.83 -11.73 -0.32
C ARG A 81 4.68 -12.02 -1.81
N PRO A 82 4.03 -11.15 -2.60
CA PRO A 82 3.91 -11.36 -4.04
C PRO A 82 5.29 -11.29 -4.72
N PRO A 83 5.49 -11.92 -5.89
CA PRO A 83 6.62 -11.61 -6.75
C PRO A 83 6.49 -10.18 -7.31
N MET A 84 7.63 -9.56 -7.61
CA MET A 84 7.65 -8.17 -8.07
C MET A 84 6.86 -7.96 -9.37
N LYS A 85 6.80 -8.99 -10.23
CA LYS A 85 5.98 -9.00 -11.44
C LYS A 85 4.49 -8.85 -11.15
N GLU A 86 3.97 -9.52 -10.12
CA GLU A 86 2.55 -9.39 -9.75
C GLU A 86 2.24 -8.02 -9.15
N ALA A 87 3.16 -7.50 -8.34
CA ALA A 87 3.03 -6.14 -7.80
C ALA A 87 3.02 -5.09 -8.92
N LEU A 88 3.88 -5.23 -9.95
CA LEU A 88 3.84 -4.37 -11.14
C LEU A 88 2.49 -4.44 -11.84
N GLN A 89 1.94 -5.64 -12.05
CA GLN A 89 0.63 -5.82 -12.68
C GLN A 89 -0.52 -5.18 -11.90
N VAL A 90 -0.42 -5.08 -10.57
CA VAL A 90 -1.38 -4.33 -9.76
C VAL A 90 -1.26 -2.83 -10.04
N LEU A 91 -0.04 -2.30 -10.07
CA LEU A 91 0.21 -0.88 -10.31
C LEU A 91 -0.17 -0.45 -11.74
N GLU A 92 0.07 -1.28 -12.75
CA GLU A 92 -0.28 -0.98 -14.15
C GLU A 92 -1.80 -0.87 -14.39
N LYS A 93 -2.61 -1.43 -13.49
CA LYS A 93 -4.08 -1.31 -13.57
C LYS A 93 -4.59 0.02 -13.03
N ILE A 94 -3.74 0.80 -12.36
CA ILE A 94 -4.11 2.08 -11.78
C ILE A 94 -3.95 3.15 -12.88
N PRO A 95 -5.02 3.86 -13.27
CA PRO A 95 -4.94 4.90 -14.27
C PRO A 95 -3.96 6.00 -13.83
N THR A 96 -2.92 6.23 -14.63
CA THR A 96 -2.03 7.37 -14.44
C THR A 96 -2.74 8.64 -14.87
N SER A 97 -2.58 9.73 -14.11
CA SER A 97 -3.15 11.05 -14.46
C SER A 97 -2.45 11.71 -15.67
N SER A 98 -1.69 10.95 -16.47
CA SER A 98 -1.20 11.42 -17.76
C SER A 98 -2.39 11.53 -18.71
N ALA A 99 -2.76 12.77 -19.01
CA ALA A 99 -3.75 13.13 -20.01
C ALA A 99 -3.57 12.31 -21.31
N PRO A 100 -4.66 11.99 -22.01
CA PRO A 100 -4.56 11.36 -23.32
C PRO A 100 -3.84 12.30 -24.28
N SER A 101 -2.83 11.78 -24.97
CA SER A 101 -2.43 12.29 -26.29
C SER A 101 -2.96 11.34 -27.35
#